data_AF-A0A3R9TM18-F1
#
_entry.id   AF-A0A3R9TM18-F1
#
_cell.length_a   1.000
_cell.length_b   1.000
_cell.length_c   1.000
_cell.angle_alpha   90.00
_cell.angle_beta   90.00
_cell.angle_gamma   90.00
#
_symmetry.space_group_name_H-M   'P 1'
#
loop_
_entity.id
_entity.type
_entity.pdbx_description
1 polymer ?
#
loop_
_entity_poly.entity_id
_entity_poly.type
_entity_poly.pdbx_seq_one_letter_code
_entity_poly.pdbx_strand_id
1 'polypeptide(L)'
;MLLEKILQSQGFGSRKYCQQLIKNGSVIIDGEVVSDLKKQFSPENFEFSVFGQNYQYREKIYIALRKPQGFECSHQPQHHQSVFSLLPETMIHRGVQAV
;
A
#
# COMPACT_ATOMS: atom_id res chain seq x y z
N MET A 1 14.14 2.61 8.38
CA MET A 1 12.75 2.28 8.78
C MET A 1 12.57 0.76 8.82
N LEU A 2 11.79 0.21 9.76
CA LEU A 2 11.50 -1.23 9.78
C LEU A 2 10.72 -1.65 8.53
N LEU A 3 11.00 -2.83 7.99
CA LEU A 3 10.33 -3.35 6.79
C LEU A 3 8.80 -3.41 6.94
N GLU A 4 8.31 -3.85 8.10
CA GLU A 4 6.87 -3.88 8.38
C GLU A 4 6.21 -2.49 8.30
N LYS A 5 6.94 -1.43 8.67
CA LYS A 5 6.45 -0.05 8.61
C LYS A 5 6.43 0.47 7.19
N ILE A 6 7.40 0.04 6.36
CA ILE A 6 7.42 0.31 4.92
C ILE A 6 6.17 -0.32 4.28
N LEU A 7 5.95 -1.61 4.47
CA LEU A 7 4.80 -2.31 3.90
C LEU A 7 3.47 -1.70 4.38
N GLN A 8 3.36 -1.41 5.67
CA GLN A 8 2.17 -0.76 6.22
C GLN A 8 1.91 0.60 5.58
N SER A 9 2.93 1.45 5.41
CA SER A 9 2.78 2.77 4.79
C SER A 9 2.46 2.71 3.29
N GLN A 10 2.74 1.58 2.64
CA GLN A 10 2.38 1.33 1.24
C GLN A 10 1.00 0.67 1.08
N GLY A 11 0.27 0.43 2.18
CA GLY A 11 -1.13 -0.02 2.14
C GLY A 11 -1.32 -1.54 2.13
N PHE A 12 -0.30 -2.32 2.49
CA PHE A 12 -0.42 -3.78 2.59
C PHE A 12 -1.27 -4.24 3.77
N GLY A 13 -1.78 -3.34 4.60
CA GLY A 13 -2.73 -3.63 5.68
C GLY A 13 -2.11 -3.46 7.07
N SER A 14 -2.60 -4.26 8.04
CA SER A 14 -2.18 -4.13 9.43
C SER A 14 -0.70 -4.47 9.64
N ARG A 15 -0.10 -3.93 10.71
CA ARG A 15 1.27 -4.28 11.15
C ARG A 15 1.44 -5.80 11.28
N LYS A 16 0.46 -6.48 11.88
CA LYS A 16 0.51 -7.93 12.12
C LYS A 16 0.53 -8.72 10.81
N TYR A 17 -0.24 -8.28 9.82
CA TYR A 17 -0.25 -8.87 8.48
C TYR A 17 1.07 -8.60 7.74
N CYS A 18 1.60 -7.37 7.80
CA CYS A 18 2.91 -7.06 7.22
C CYS A 18 4.03 -7.92 7.81
N GLN A 19 4.01 -8.17 9.12
CA GLN A 19 4.93 -9.10 9.77
C GLN A 19 4.79 -10.54 9.26
N GLN A 20 3.56 -11.00 9.00
CA GLN A 20 3.30 -12.31 8.44
C GLN A 20 3.85 -12.43 7.01
N LEU A 21 3.65 -11.41 6.16
CA LEU A 21 4.24 -11.38 4.81
C LEU A 21 5.75 -11.57 4.84
N ILE A 22 6.44 -10.85 5.74
CA ILE A 22 7.89 -10.96 5.91
C ILE A 22 8.27 -12.36 6.40
N LYS A 23 7.64 -12.86 7.46
CA LYS A 23 7.92 -14.20 8.03
C LYS A 23 7.68 -15.33 7.05
N ASN A 24 6.67 -15.20 6.19
CA ASN A 24 6.33 -16.19 5.18
C ASN A 24 7.26 -16.13 3.95
N GLY A 25 8.27 -15.26 3.95
CA GLY A 25 9.20 -15.10 2.84
C GLY A 25 8.52 -14.52 1.58
N SER A 26 7.39 -13.84 1.74
CA SER A 26 6.63 -13.28 0.63
C SER A 26 7.19 -11.95 0.12
N VAL A 27 8.20 -11.40 0.81
CA VAL A 27 8.82 -10.10 0.50
C VAL A 27 10.25 -10.33 0.01
N ILE A 28 10.55 -9.81 -1.17
CA ILE A 28 11.88 -9.88 -1.79
C ILE A 28 12.41 -8.46 -1.99
N ILE A 29 13.68 -8.25 -1.66
CA ILE A 29 14.40 -6.98 -1.83
C ILE A 29 15.72 -7.32 -2.51
N ASP A 30 16.05 -6.64 -3.61
CA ASP A 30 17.26 -6.89 -4.41
C ASP A 30 17.46 -8.38 -4.82
N GLY A 31 16.34 -9.08 -5.08
CA GLY A 31 16.36 -10.50 -5.46
C GLY A 31 16.47 -11.49 -4.28
N GLU A 32 16.62 -11.00 -3.05
CA GLU A 32 16.71 -11.84 -1.85
C GLU A 32 15.42 -11.84 -1.03
N VAL A 33 15.00 -13.02 -0.58
CA VAL A 33 13.88 -13.16 0.37
C VAL A 33 14.29 -12.59 1.72
N VAL A 34 13.53 -11.61 2.23
CA VAL A 34 13.76 -11.00 3.53
C VAL A 34 12.73 -11.47 4.53
N SER A 35 13.20 -12.13 5.61
CA SER A 35 12.37 -12.68 6.68
C SER A 35 12.67 -12.13 8.08
N ASP A 36 13.71 -11.30 8.23
CA ASP A 36 14.05 -10.66 9.50
C ASP A 36 13.21 -9.39 9.74
N LEU A 37 12.32 -9.46 10.73
CA LEU A 37 11.47 -8.33 11.16
C LEU A 37 12.26 -7.13 11.71
N LYS A 38 13.49 -7.34 12.20
CA LYS A 38 14.32 -6.27 12.77
C LYS A 38 15.10 -5.51 11.70
N LYS A 39 15.15 -6.03 10.47
CA LYS A 39 15.89 -5.42 9.36
C LYS A 39 15.29 -4.04 9.03
N GLN A 40 16.19 -3.06 8.90
CA GLN A 40 15.84 -1.70 8.56
C GLN A 40 16.33 -1.35 7.17
N PHE A 41 15.52 -0.57 6.46
CA PHE A 41 15.83 -0.10 5.12
C PHE A 41 15.68 1.42 5.04
N SER A 42 16.46 2.05 4.16
CA SER A 42 16.20 3.41 3.73
C SER A 42 14.99 3.39 2.78
N PRO A 43 14.00 4.28 2.95
CA PRO A 43 12.88 4.40 2.01
C PRO A 43 13.26 5.12 0.71
N GLU A 44 14.41 5.77 0.66
CA GLU A 44 14.89 6.48 -0.53
C GLU A 44 15.17 5.51 -1.68
N ASN A 45 14.52 5.72 -2.83
CA ASN A 45 14.58 4.84 -4.00
C ASN A 45 14.36 3.35 -3.69
N PHE A 46 13.59 3.08 -2.64
CA PHE A 46 13.39 1.72 -2.15
C PHE A 46 12.44 0.94 -3.06
N GLU A 47 12.92 -0.19 -3.58
CA GLU A 47 12.15 -1.15 -4.35
C GLU A 47 12.05 -2.47 -3.61
N PHE A 48 10.91 -3.12 -3.74
CA PHE A 48 10.64 -4.42 -3.13
C PHE A 48 9.60 -5.14 -3.96
N SER A 49 9.51 -6.46 -3.82
CA SER A 49 8.40 -7.22 -4.38
C SER A 49 7.66 -7.98 -3.30
N VAL A 50 6.35 -8.14 -3.52
CA VAL A 50 5.47 -8.95 -2.68
C VAL A 50 4.72 -9.89 -3.59
N PHE A 51 4.78 -11.20 -3.32
CA PHE A 51 4.18 -12.23 -4.18
C PHE A 51 4.60 -12.14 -5.66
N GLY A 52 5.85 -11.73 -5.91
CA GLY A 52 6.40 -11.59 -7.27
C GLY A 52 5.98 -10.32 -8.01
N GLN A 53 5.16 -9.45 -7.41
CA GLN A 53 4.84 -8.14 -7.97
C GLN A 53 5.78 -7.07 -7.40
N ASN A 54 6.41 -6.30 -8.29
CA ASN A 54 7.33 -5.23 -7.91
C ASN A 54 6.58 -3.95 -7.51
N TYR A 55 7.10 -3.28 -6.49
CA TYR A 55 6.61 -2.03 -5.95
C TYR A 55 7.78 -1.08 -5.71
N GLN A 56 7.54 0.19 -6.03
CA GLN A 56 8.42 1.29 -5.63
C GLN A 56 7.82 2.00 -4.42
N TYR A 57 8.62 2.25 -3.40
CA TYR A 57 8.19 3.04 -2.26
C TYR A 57 7.81 4.45 -2.70
N ARG A 58 6.63 4.88 -2.26
CA ARG A 58 6.17 6.27 -2.41
C ARG A 58 5.76 6.77 -1.04
N GLU A 59 6.36 7.85 -0.57
CA GLU A 59 5.93 8.48 0.68
C GLU A 59 4.52 9.07 0.54
N LYS A 60 4.26 9.76 -0.58
CA LYS A 60 2.96 10.37 -0.90
C LYS A 60 2.44 9.87 -2.24
N ILE A 61 1.11 9.85 -2.38
CA ILE A 61 0.43 9.58 -3.65
C ILE A 61 -0.58 10.69 -3.92
N TYR A 62 -0.64 11.11 -5.19
CA TYR A 62 -1.63 12.06 -5.70
C TYR A 62 -2.27 11.41 -6.93
N ILE A 63 -3.60 11.40 -6.97
CA ILE A 63 -4.36 10.68 -8.00
C ILE A 63 -5.26 11.68 -8.70
N ALA A 64 -5.08 11.83 -10.01
CA ALA A 64 -6.04 12.49 -10.88
C ALA A 64 -7.04 11.45 -11.37
N LEU A 65 -8.27 11.50 -10.86
CA LEU A 65 -9.33 10.59 -11.24
C LEU A 65 -10.35 11.30 -12.12
N ARG A 66 -10.56 10.80 -13.34
CA ARG A 66 -11.72 11.19 -14.17
C ARG A 66 -12.96 10.52 -13.58
N LYS A 67 -13.61 11.19 -12.64
CA LYS A 67 -14.79 10.69 -11.95
C LYS A 67 -15.93 10.37 -12.94
N PRO A 68 -16.44 9.12 -12.98
CA PRO A 68 -17.61 8.77 -13.78
C PRO A 68 -18.92 9.28 -13.14
N GLN A 69 -20.00 9.32 -13.92
CA GLN A 69 -21.33 9.61 -13.38
C GLN A 69 -21.79 8.51 -12.43
N GLY A 70 -22.64 8.85 -11.45
CA GLY A 70 -23.18 7.89 -10.49
C GLY A 70 -22.22 7.50 -9.36
N PHE A 71 -21.24 8.36 -9.05
CA PHE A 71 -20.29 8.18 -7.94
C PHE A 71 -20.21 9.40 -7.02
N GLU A 72 -19.95 9.15 -5.74
CA GLU A 72 -19.76 10.15 -4.69
C GLU A 72 -18.30 10.24 -4.24
N CYS A 73 -17.81 11.47 -4.02
CA CYS A 73 -16.48 11.74 -3.47
C CYS A 73 -16.49 11.65 -1.92
N SER A 74 -16.99 10.55 -1.36
CA SER A 74 -17.13 10.36 0.08
C SER A 74 -16.68 8.96 0.50
N HIS A 75 -16.10 8.85 1.69
CA HIS A 75 -15.87 7.56 2.37
C HIS A 75 -17.17 6.95 2.91
N GLN A 76 -18.21 7.77 3.08
CA GLN A 76 -19.53 7.38 3.57
C GLN A 76 -20.58 7.86 2.56
N PRO A 77 -20.65 7.24 1.37
CA PRO A 77 -21.62 7.67 0.38
C PRO A 77 -23.03 7.24 0.79
N GLN A 78 -24.06 8.01 0.41
CA GLN A 78 -25.45 7.75 0.82
C GLN A 78 -26.35 7.27 -0.32
N HIS A 79 -26.13 7.79 -1.54
CA HIS A 79 -27.02 7.56 -2.67
C HIS A 79 -26.35 6.78 -3.80
N HIS A 80 -25.02 6.87 -3.90
CA HIS A 80 -24.23 6.31 -4.97
C HIS A 80 -23.00 5.56 -4.46
N GLN A 81 -22.26 4.93 -5.36
CA GLN A 81 -21.02 4.24 -4.99
C GLN A 81 -19.89 5.25 -4.74
N SER A 82 -19.01 4.96 -3.78
CA SER A 82 -17.86 5.81 -3.50
C SER A 82 -16.81 5.74 -4.61
N VAL A 83 -16.21 6.88 -4.97
CA VAL A 83 -15.03 6.92 -5.86
C VAL A 83 -13.87 6.08 -5.35
N PHE A 84 -13.77 5.83 -4.04
CA PHE A 84 -12.70 5.00 -3.46
C PHE A 84 -12.80 3.54 -3.91
N SER A 85 -14.00 3.06 -4.25
CA SER A 85 -14.17 1.71 -4.79
C SER A 85 -13.56 1.50 -6.19
N LEU A 86 -13.20 2.59 -6.87
CA LEU A 86 -12.48 2.56 -8.15
C LEU A 86 -10.96 2.45 -7.98
N LEU A 87 -10.46 2.55 -6.74
CA LEU A 87 -9.04 2.54 -6.43
C LEU A 87 -8.58 1.15 -5.97
N PRO A 88 -7.32 0.77 -6.23
CA PRO A 88 -6.72 -0.40 -5.62
C PRO A 88 -6.80 -0.34 -4.09
N GLU A 89 -7.04 -1.48 -3.45
CA GLU A 89 -7.17 -1.59 -1.99
C GLU A 89 -5.93 -1.03 -1.26
N THR A 90 -4.74 -1.22 -1.82
CA THR A 90 -3.50 -0.66 -1.27
C THR A 90 -3.53 0.87 -1.19
N MET A 91 -4.14 1.55 -2.16
CA MET A 91 -4.30 3.01 -2.10
C MET A 91 -5.33 3.42 -1.04
N ILE A 92 -6.44 2.68 -0.93
CA ILE A 92 -7.45 2.93 0.10
C ILE A 92 -6.85 2.77 1.50
N HIS A 93 -6.08 1.70 1.74
CA HIS A 93 -5.41 1.43 3.00
C HIS A 93 -4.33 2.45 3.38
N ARG A 94 -3.85 3.25 2.42
CA ARG A 94 -2.97 4.39 2.68
C ARG A 94 -3.70 5.64 3.18
N GLY A 95 -5.03 5.59 3.29
CA GLY A 95 -5.84 6.69 3.80
C GLY A 95 -6.00 7.83 2.80
N VAL A 96 -6.11 7.54 1.50
CA VAL A 96 -6.36 8.55 0.47
C VAL A 96 -7.65 9.32 0.81
N GLN A 97 -7.59 10.63 0.63
CA GLN A 97 -8.72 11.55 0.83
C GLN A 97 -9.09 12.22 -0.49
N ALA A 98 -10.39 12.47 -0.69
CA ALA A 98 -10.86 13.34 -1.76
C ALA A 98 -10.68 14.79 -1.29
N VAL A 99 -10.02 15.60 -2.12
CA VAL A 99 -9.79 17.03 -1.90
C VAL A 99 -10.53 17.85 -2.95
#